data_AF-A0A3A9C6L3-F1
#
_entry.id   AF-A0A3A9C6L3-F1
#
_cell.length_a   1.000
_cell.length_b   1.000
_cell.length_c   1.000
_cell.angle_alpha   90.00
_cell.angle_beta   90.00
_cell.angle_gamma   90.00
#
_symmetry.space_group_name_H-M   'P 1'
#
loop_
_entity.id
_entity.type
_entity.pdbx_description
1 polymer ?
#
loop_
_entity_poly.entity_id
_entity_poly.type
_entity_poly.pdbx_seq_one_letter_code
_entity_poly.pdbx_strand_id
1 'polypeptide(L)'
;MEEKILTEHPESVAEKPPKKKVRLHQLDQPFLLKFIVYITVSICIILFVLLLCVSVYKNNFTAESIFATLLAFFSIFISIFFYFKADETSSRFYESSYQFMKDVSVTLGKIEERFGEKLNSLNDKISHLDRISSEASNEIKDKTDDKENIIDELMDKAKLSDEERRKYKSDLAKKDIEIEQLKFNKFEAEHEAARLRGIISEAQDEAGLFQSFDEKMLEYLLHIDDISDLSSRTQIQLNDMGLIKQSGEVDRREVKRMLDKLSRH
;
A
#
# COMPACT_ATOMS: atom_id res chain seq x y z
N MET A 1 -27.51 -73.64 0.52
CA MET A 1 -27.43 -72.29 -0.08
C MET A 1 -28.02 -71.30 0.93
N GLU A 2 -27.33 -70.91 2.01
CA GLU A 2 -25.88 -70.56 2.13
C GLU A 2 -25.53 -69.48 1.09
N GLU A 3 -24.89 -68.34 1.40
CA GLU A 3 -24.10 -67.90 2.58
C GLU A 3 -24.27 -66.35 2.76
N LYS A 4 -23.75 -65.57 3.75
CA LYS A 4 -22.86 -65.77 4.92
C LYS A 4 -23.10 -64.63 5.93
N ILE A 5 -23.18 -64.87 7.24
CA ILE A 5 -23.01 -63.83 8.30
C ILE A 5 -22.22 -64.41 9.49
N LEU A 6 -21.40 -63.55 10.11
CA LEU A 6 -20.76 -63.66 11.43
C LEU A 6 -19.33 -64.24 11.53
N THR A 7 -18.40 -63.33 11.83
CA THR A 7 -17.23 -63.45 12.74
C THR A 7 -16.17 -64.54 12.52
N GLU A 8 -15.07 -64.10 11.89
CA GLU A 8 -13.70 -64.36 12.36
C GLU A 8 -13.14 -63.01 12.90
N HIS A 9 -12.10 -62.90 13.75
CA HIS A 9 -11.04 -63.84 14.12
C HIS A 9 -10.52 -63.48 15.55
N PRO A 10 -10.08 -64.43 16.39
CA PRO A 10 -9.51 -64.12 17.72
C PRO A 10 -8.00 -63.78 17.70
N GLU A 11 -7.59 -63.11 18.80
CA GLU A 11 -6.28 -63.12 19.47
C GLU A 11 -4.97 -63.16 18.65
N SER A 12 -4.19 -62.09 18.75
CA SER A 12 -2.72 -62.21 18.76
C SER A 12 -2.12 -61.38 19.90
N VAL A 13 -1.34 -62.06 20.74
CA VAL A 13 -0.65 -61.48 21.90
C VAL A 13 0.65 -60.82 21.44
N ALA A 14 0.84 -59.55 21.76
CA ALA A 14 2.09 -58.83 21.56
C ALA A 14 2.37 -57.87 22.73
N GLU A 15 2.77 -58.46 23.87
CA GLU A 15 3.28 -57.73 25.02
C GLU A 15 4.49 -56.86 24.62
N LYS A 16 4.50 -55.58 25.01
CA LYS A 16 5.64 -54.69 24.77
C LYS A 16 5.90 -53.82 26.01
N PRO A 17 7.05 -54.00 26.70
CA PRO A 17 7.33 -53.30 27.96
C PRO A 17 7.55 -51.78 27.76
N PRO A 18 7.40 -50.98 28.82
CA PRO A 18 7.40 -49.53 28.72
C PRO A 18 8.74 -48.98 28.22
N LYS A 19 8.71 -48.20 27.13
CA LYS A 19 9.87 -47.45 26.66
C LYS A 19 10.30 -46.44 27.74
N LYS A 20 11.42 -46.75 28.41
CA LYS A 20 12.18 -45.85 29.29
C LYS A 20 12.26 -44.47 28.63
N LYS A 21 11.79 -43.41 29.31
CA LYS A 21 12.02 -42.03 28.89
C LYS A 21 13.52 -41.74 28.97
N VAL A 22 14.24 -42.02 27.90
CA VAL A 22 15.58 -41.48 27.68
C VAL A 22 15.42 -40.01 27.35
N ARG A 23 15.20 -39.18 28.39
CA ARG A 23 15.59 -37.78 28.32
C ARG A 23 17.11 -37.77 28.33
N LEU A 24 17.71 -37.96 27.15
CA LEU A 24 19.12 -37.69 26.94
C LEU A 24 19.29 -36.18 27.04
N HIS A 25 19.46 -35.76 28.30
CA HIS A 25 20.19 -34.60 28.77
C HIS A 25 20.41 -33.54 27.69
N GLN A 26 19.68 -32.42 27.79
CA GLN A 26 20.13 -31.16 27.22
C GLN A 26 21.45 -30.78 27.90
N LEU A 27 22.57 -31.41 27.49
CA LEU A 27 23.89 -30.82 27.66
C LEU A 27 23.92 -29.60 26.75
N ASP A 28 23.39 -28.50 27.28
CA ASP A 28 24.10 -27.24 27.40
C ASP A 28 25.06 -26.95 26.21
N GLN A 29 24.48 -26.99 25.01
CA GLN A 29 25.17 -26.80 23.75
C GLN A 29 25.99 -25.49 23.66
N PRO A 30 25.63 -24.35 24.29
CA PRO A 30 26.45 -23.15 24.14
C PRO A 30 27.83 -23.27 24.79
N PHE A 31 28.06 -24.07 25.84
CA PHE A 31 29.39 -24.14 26.45
C PHE A 31 30.38 -24.93 25.60
N LEU A 32 29.98 -26.09 25.09
CA LEU A 32 30.85 -26.93 24.25
C LEU A 32 31.22 -26.24 22.93
N LEU A 33 30.26 -25.59 22.27
CA LEU A 33 30.53 -24.85 21.04
C LEU A 33 31.46 -23.66 21.29
N LYS A 34 31.24 -22.88 22.35
CA LYS A 34 32.15 -21.78 22.74
C LYS A 34 33.55 -22.29 23.08
N PHE A 35 33.67 -23.44 23.74
CA PHE A 35 34.95 -24.05 24.10
C PHE A 35 35.71 -24.57 22.87
N ILE A 36 35.02 -25.21 21.92
CA ILE A 36 35.59 -25.64 20.64
C ILE A 36 36.08 -24.43 19.83
N VAL A 37 35.25 -23.39 19.69
CA VAL A 37 35.65 -22.13 19.02
C VAL A 37 36.86 -21.50 19.70
N TYR A 38 36.89 -21.42 21.04
CA TYR A 38 38.02 -20.87 21.79
C TYR A 38 39.31 -21.66 21.57
N ILE A 39 39.25 -23.01 21.58
CA ILE A 39 40.40 -23.87 21.26
C ILE A 39 40.88 -23.64 19.83
N THR A 40 39.98 -23.59 18.85
CA THR A 40 40.32 -23.35 17.44
C THR A 40 41.00 -21.99 17.25
N VAL A 41 40.46 -20.92 17.84
CA VAL A 41 41.05 -19.58 17.81
C VAL A 41 42.43 -19.58 18.48
N SER A 42 42.58 -20.23 19.63
CA SER A 42 43.87 -20.34 20.33
C SER A 42 44.93 -21.08 19.52
N ILE A 43 44.58 -22.19 18.87
CA ILE A 43 45.47 -22.93 17.96
C ILE A 43 45.87 -22.08 16.75
N CYS A 44 44.94 -21.33 16.15
CA CYS A 44 45.25 -20.40 15.06
C CYS A 44 46.23 -19.30 15.50
N ILE A 45 46.07 -18.74 16.71
CA ILE A 45 46.99 -17.74 17.26
C ILE A 45 48.40 -18.34 17.48
N ILE A 46 48.48 -19.56 18.02
CA ILE A 46 49.78 -20.23 18.24
C ILE A 46 50.49 -20.51 16.91
N LEU A 47 49.76 -21.01 15.90
CA LEU A 47 50.30 -21.23 14.55
C LEU A 47 50.73 -19.92 13.87
N PHE A 48 49.98 -18.83 14.06
CA PHE A 48 50.29 -17.50 13.55
C PHE A 48 51.59 -16.94 14.15
N VAL A 49 51.76 -17.05 15.48
CA VAL A 49 53.00 -16.64 16.17
C VAL A 49 54.20 -17.48 15.72
N LEU A 50 54.02 -18.79 15.53
CA LEU A 50 55.07 -19.68 15.03
C LEU A 50 55.46 -19.33 13.58
N LEU A 51 54.49 -19.08 12.69
CA LEU A 51 54.74 -18.62 11.32
C LEU A 51 55.46 -17.27 11.27
N LEU A 52 55.08 -16.32 12.12
CA LEU A 52 55.80 -15.06 12.28
C LEU A 52 57.26 -15.28 12.69
N CYS A 53 57.50 -16.13 13.70
CA CYS A 53 58.84 -16.43 14.19
C CYS A 53 59.72 -17.11 13.10
N VAL A 54 59.14 -18.03 12.32
CA VAL A 54 59.82 -18.67 11.18
C VAL A 54 60.09 -17.68 10.04
N SER A 55 59.16 -16.77 9.74
CA SER A 55 59.36 -15.72 8.72
C SER A 55 60.50 -14.78 9.10
N VAL A 56 60.51 -14.29 10.36
CA VAL A 56 61.57 -13.41 10.87
C VAL A 56 62.93 -14.12 10.89
N TYR A 57 62.98 -15.40 11.29
CA TYR A 57 64.21 -16.19 11.29
C TYR A 57 64.80 -16.39 9.88
N LYS A 58 63.95 -16.62 8.85
CA LYS A 58 64.42 -16.82 7.47
C LYS A 58 64.79 -15.53 6.73
N ASN A 59 64.23 -14.39 7.10
CA ASN A 59 64.32 -13.15 6.32
C ASN A 59 65.36 -12.12 6.85
N ASN A 60 66.30 -12.54 7.70
CA ASN A 60 67.45 -11.73 8.16
C ASN A 60 67.12 -10.31 8.65
N PHE A 61 65.99 -10.14 9.35
CA PHE A 61 65.62 -8.89 10.04
C PHE A 61 65.53 -7.60 9.17
N THR A 62 65.46 -7.71 7.84
CA THR A 62 65.27 -6.55 6.96
C THR A 62 63.88 -5.91 7.15
N ALA A 63 63.82 -4.60 7.34
CA ALA A 63 62.57 -3.85 7.56
C ALA A 63 61.51 -4.09 6.47
N GLU A 64 61.93 -4.21 5.21
CA GLU A 64 61.05 -4.51 4.07
C GLU A 64 60.30 -5.84 4.24
N SER A 65 60.96 -6.87 4.77
CA SER A 65 60.34 -8.18 5.00
C SER A 65 59.33 -8.15 6.16
N ILE A 66 59.56 -7.29 7.15
CA ILE A 66 58.63 -7.03 8.25
C ILE A 66 57.38 -6.32 7.71
N PHE A 67 57.54 -5.26 6.90
CA PHE A 67 56.41 -4.57 6.27
C PHE A 67 55.61 -5.46 5.32
N ALA A 68 56.26 -6.27 4.49
CA ALA A 68 55.59 -7.22 3.60
C ALA A 68 54.81 -8.29 4.38
N THR A 69 55.40 -8.83 5.46
CA THR A 69 54.74 -9.81 6.34
C THR A 69 53.54 -9.19 7.07
N LEU A 70 53.69 -7.97 7.60
CA LEU A 70 52.61 -7.22 8.25
C LEU A 70 51.45 -6.94 7.30
N LEU A 71 51.75 -6.50 6.07
CA LEU A 71 50.74 -6.20 5.05
C LEU A 71 50.00 -7.46 4.58
N ALA A 72 50.68 -8.59 4.45
CA ALA A 72 50.05 -9.89 4.16
C ALA A 72 49.04 -10.28 5.26
N PHE A 73 49.38 -10.06 6.52
CA PHE A 73 48.46 -10.31 7.64
C PHE A 73 47.31 -9.31 7.72
N PHE A 74 47.51 -8.03 7.37
CA PHE A 74 46.41 -7.08 7.20
C PHE A 74 45.45 -7.53 6.10
N SER A 75 45.95 -8.04 4.96
CA SER A 75 45.10 -8.57 3.89
C SER A 75 44.23 -9.75 4.35
N ILE A 76 44.83 -10.71 5.08
CA ILE A 76 44.10 -11.84 5.69
C ILE A 76 43.06 -11.35 6.70
N PHE A 77 43.41 -10.39 7.55
CA PHE A 77 42.52 -9.82 8.57
C PHE A 77 41.32 -9.10 7.94
N ILE A 78 41.56 -8.25 6.94
CA ILE A 78 40.50 -7.56 6.19
C ILE A 78 39.59 -8.56 5.45
N SER A 79 40.14 -9.63 4.89
CA SER A 79 39.35 -10.70 4.27
C SER A 79 38.41 -11.40 5.27
N ILE A 80 38.90 -11.72 6.48
CA ILE A 80 38.08 -12.32 7.55
C ILE A 80 37.00 -11.35 8.04
N PHE A 81 37.33 -10.06 8.22
CA PHE A 81 36.35 -9.04 8.57
C PHE A 81 35.29 -8.84 7.49
N PHE A 82 35.68 -8.89 6.22
CA PHE A 82 34.74 -8.82 5.10
C PHE A 82 33.84 -10.05 5.04
N TYR A 83 34.38 -11.25 5.30
CA TYR A 83 33.60 -12.48 5.40
C TYR A 83 32.53 -12.40 6.49
N PHE A 84 32.88 -12.03 7.73
CA PHE A 84 31.88 -11.89 8.81
C PHE A 84 30.84 -10.81 8.52
N LYS A 85 31.25 -9.67 7.94
CA LYS A 85 30.31 -8.59 7.57
C LYS A 85 29.37 -9.04 6.44
N ALA A 86 29.87 -9.80 5.47
CA ALA A 86 29.06 -10.34 4.37
C ALA A 86 28.08 -11.42 4.87
N ASP A 87 28.51 -12.29 5.78
CA ASP A 87 27.68 -13.34 6.39
C ASP A 87 26.56 -12.74 7.27
N GLU A 88 26.90 -11.77 8.13
CA GLU A 88 25.91 -11.02 8.93
C GLU A 88 24.92 -10.26 8.02
N THR A 89 25.42 -9.58 6.99
CA THR A 89 24.57 -8.83 6.04
C THR A 89 23.64 -9.76 5.26
N SER A 90 24.15 -10.92 4.81
CA SER A 90 23.35 -11.91 4.07
C SER A 90 22.28 -12.53 4.96
N SER A 91 22.63 -12.96 6.18
CA SER A 91 21.69 -13.51 7.15
C SER A 91 20.56 -12.51 7.47
N ARG A 92 20.92 -11.24 7.74
CA ARG A 92 19.95 -10.16 7.97
C ARG A 92 19.12 -9.83 6.74
N PHE A 93 19.68 -9.92 5.55
CA PHE A 93 18.95 -9.74 4.29
C PHE A 93 17.90 -10.84 4.09
N TYR A 94 18.24 -12.11 4.36
CA TYR A 94 17.27 -13.21 4.25
C TYR A 94 16.13 -13.10 5.28
N GLU A 95 16.44 -12.79 6.55
CA GLU A 95 15.41 -12.58 7.57
C GLU A 95 14.50 -11.40 7.21
N SER A 96 15.08 -10.26 6.82
CA SER A 96 14.33 -9.08 6.37
C SER A 96 13.45 -9.38 5.14
N SER A 97 13.97 -10.14 4.16
CA SER A 97 13.22 -10.54 2.98
C SER A 97 12.05 -11.47 3.31
N TYR A 98 12.25 -12.39 4.26
CA TYR A 98 11.21 -13.30 4.72
C TYR A 98 10.10 -12.55 5.48
N GLN A 99 10.46 -11.66 6.41
CA GLN A 99 9.49 -10.82 7.12
C GLN A 99 8.74 -9.88 6.15
N PHE A 100 9.44 -9.24 5.22
CA PHE A 100 8.83 -8.41 4.18
C PHE A 100 7.82 -9.19 3.34
N MET A 101 8.18 -10.38 2.84
CA MET A 101 7.27 -11.21 2.04
C MET A 101 6.07 -11.69 2.86
N LYS A 102 6.27 -12.06 4.13
CA LYS A 102 5.19 -12.43 5.06
C LYS A 102 4.24 -11.25 5.30
N ASP A 103 4.77 -10.06 5.52
CA ASP A 103 3.98 -8.85 5.78
C ASP A 103 3.23 -8.38 4.51
N VAL A 104 3.83 -8.54 3.33
CA VAL A 104 3.15 -8.35 2.03
C VAL A 104 2.01 -9.37 1.85
N SER A 105 2.22 -10.66 2.14
CA SER A 105 1.15 -11.68 2.06
C SER A 105 0.01 -11.42 3.05
N VAL A 106 0.32 -11.03 4.30
CA VAL A 106 -0.69 -10.66 5.30
C VAL A 106 -1.45 -9.40 4.90
N THR A 107 -0.77 -8.42 4.31
CA THR A 107 -1.40 -7.19 3.81
C THR A 107 -2.29 -7.49 2.61
N LEU A 108 -1.85 -8.34 1.69
CA LEU A 108 -2.65 -8.78 0.54
C LEU A 108 -3.90 -9.55 0.98
N GLY A 109 -3.80 -10.47 1.96
CA GLY A 109 -4.97 -11.17 2.50
C GLY A 109 -5.99 -10.24 3.18
N LYS A 110 -5.52 -9.23 3.93
CA LYS A 110 -6.40 -8.19 4.50
C LYS A 110 -7.04 -7.29 3.42
N ILE A 111 -6.34 -7.08 2.31
CA ILE A 111 -6.86 -6.35 1.16
C ILE A 111 -7.92 -7.18 0.44
N GLU A 112 -7.67 -8.47 0.22
CA GLU A 112 -8.62 -9.43 -0.36
C GLU A 112 -9.90 -9.56 0.48
N GLU A 113 -9.78 -9.71 1.80
CA GLU A 113 -10.90 -9.72 2.75
C GLU A 113 -11.75 -8.44 2.63
N ARG A 114 -11.10 -7.26 2.62
CA ARG A 114 -11.78 -5.96 2.48
C ARG A 114 -12.39 -5.73 1.10
N PHE A 115 -11.78 -6.25 0.03
CA PHE A 115 -12.36 -6.21 -1.30
C PHE A 115 -13.56 -7.14 -1.40
N GLY A 116 -13.49 -8.35 -0.83
CA GLY A 116 -14.61 -9.29 -0.74
C GLY A 116 -15.80 -8.71 0.01
N GLU A 117 -15.57 -8.15 1.20
CA GLU A 117 -16.61 -7.45 1.99
C GLU A 117 -17.26 -6.31 1.19
N LYS A 118 -16.44 -5.44 0.58
CA LYS A 118 -16.95 -4.32 -0.23
C LYS A 118 -17.73 -4.78 -1.46
N LEU A 119 -17.22 -5.78 -2.19
CA LEU A 119 -17.87 -6.34 -3.37
C LEU A 119 -19.22 -6.98 -3.01
N ASN A 120 -19.26 -7.77 -1.93
CA ASN A 120 -20.49 -8.40 -1.46
C ASN A 120 -21.51 -7.33 -1.01
N SER A 121 -21.07 -6.33 -0.25
CA SER A 121 -21.93 -5.21 0.16
C SER A 121 -22.46 -4.36 -1.02
N LEU A 122 -21.72 -4.32 -2.13
CA LEU A 122 -22.14 -3.65 -3.36
C LEU A 122 -23.16 -4.50 -4.12
N ASN A 123 -22.94 -5.82 -4.22
CA ASN A 123 -23.88 -6.77 -4.79
C ASN A 123 -25.23 -6.79 -4.05
N ASP A 124 -25.20 -6.76 -2.71
CA ASP A 124 -26.40 -6.66 -1.87
C ASP A 124 -27.15 -5.34 -2.14
N LYS A 125 -26.44 -4.22 -2.27
CA LYS A 125 -27.04 -2.92 -2.61
C LYS A 125 -27.64 -2.87 -4.02
N ILE A 126 -26.99 -3.50 -5.00
CA ILE A 126 -27.48 -3.59 -6.39
C ILE A 126 -28.76 -4.43 -6.43
N SER A 127 -28.76 -5.63 -5.83
CA SER A 127 -29.96 -6.48 -5.79
C SER A 127 -31.14 -5.83 -5.05
N HIS A 128 -30.88 -5.04 -4.01
CA HIS A 128 -31.90 -4.24 -3.35
C HIS A 128 -32.43 -3.10 -4.23
N LEU A 129 -31.55 -2.45 -5.02
CA LEU A 129 -31.94 -1.42 -5.98
C LEU A 129 -32.81 -2.00 -7.11
N ASP A 130 -32.47 -3.16 -7.65
CA ASP A 130 -33.25 -3.85 -8.69
C ASP A 130 -34.65 -4.21 -8.18
N ARG A 131 -34.77 -4.66 -6.92
CA ARG A 131 -36.08 -4.96 -6.32
C ARG A 131 -36.93 -3.71 -6.16
N ILE A 132 -36.35 -2.61 -5.65
CA ILE A 132 -37.03 -1.31 -5.56
C ILE A 132 -37.41 -0.79 -6.96
N SER A 133 -36.53 -0.93 -7.95
CA SER A 133 -36.78 -0.51 -9.33
C SER A 133 -37.98 -1.26 -9.92
N SER A 134 -38.06 -2.58 -9.72
CA SER A 134 -39.21 -3.38 -10.17
C SER A 134 -40.50 -3.03 -9.42
N GLU A 135 -40.43 -2.80 -8.10
CA GLU A 135 -41.60 -2.48 -7.27
C GLU A 135 -42.14 -1.07 -7.60
N ALA A 136 -41.24 -0.08 -7.72
CA ALA A 136 -41.57 1.26 -8.17
C ALA A 136 -42.06 1.30 -9.62
N SER A 137 -41.51 0.48 -10.52
CA SER A 137 -41.99 0.40 -11.91
C SER A 137 -43.44 -0.12 -11.99
N ASN A 138 -43.79 -1.10 -11.16
CA ASN A 138 -45.17 -1.58 -11.05
C ASN A 138 -46.08 -0.49 -10.44
N GLU A 139 -45.67 0.15 -9.33
CA GLU A 139 -46.46 1.22 -8.70
C GLU A 139 -46.63 2.45 -9.61
N ILE A 140 -45.62 2.80 -10.41
CA ILE A 140 -45.69 3.87 -11.43
C ILE A 140 -46.67 3.48 -12.54
N LYS A 141 -46.67 2.23 -12.97
CA LYS A 141 -47.62 1.75 -13.99
C LYS A 141 -49.05 1.81 -13.47
N ASP A 142 -49.33 1.24 -12.29
CA ASP A 142 -50.66 1.26 -11.68
C ASP A 142 -51.17 2.70 -11.50
N LYS A 143 -50.32 3.62 -11.03
CA LYS A 143 -50.66 5.05 -10.91
C LYS A 143 -50.83 5.78 -12.25
N THR A 144 -50.22 5.28 -13.34
CA THR A 144 -50.39 5.84 -14.68
C THR A 144 -51.73 5.38 -15.26
N ASP A 145 -52.07 4.10 -15.11
CA ASP A 145 -53.36 3.55 -15.52
C ASP A 145 -54.50 4.22 -14.72
N ASP A 146 -54.34 4.43 -13.40
CA ASP A 146 -55.27 5.21 -12.56
C ASP A 146 -55.39 6.68 -13.02
N LYS A 147 -54.27 7.34 -13.39
CA LYS A 147 -54.28 8.71 -13.93
C LYS A 147 -55.12 8.78 -15.21
N GLU A 148 -54.96 7.83 -16.13
CA GLU A 148 -55.75 7.81 -17.37
C GLU A 148 -57.24 7.56 -17.10
N ASN A 149 -57.58 6.61 -16.21
CA ASN A 149 -58.95 6.33 -15.81
C ASN A 149 -59.64 7.56 -15.19
N ILE A 150 -58.97 8.26 -14.27
CA ILE A 150 -59.50 9.49 -13.64
C ILE A 150 -59.67 10.61 -14.67
N ILE A 151 -58.74 10.77 -15.62
CA ILE A 151 -58.87 11.76 -16.70
C ILE A 151 -60.09 11.46 -17.56
N ASP A 152 -60.30 10.20 -17.95
CA ASP A 152 -61.43 9.79 -18.77
C ASP A 152 -62.77 9.90 -18.01
N GLU A 153 -62.84 9.54 -16.71
CA GLU A 153 -64.03 9.79 -15.85
C GLU A 153 -64.37 11.28 -15.73
N LEU A 154 -63.36 12.15 -15.57
CA LEU A 154 -63.56 13.60 -15.49
C LEU A 154 -64.06 14.17 -16.83
N MET A 155 -63.60 13.64 -17.96
CA MET A 155 -64.06 14.04 -19.29
C MET A 155 -65.52 13.64 -19.53
N ASP A 156 -65.91 12.43 -19.14
CA ASP A 156 -67.28 11.93 -19.25
C ASP A 156 -68.23 12.71 -18.33
N LYS A 157 -67.81 12.98 -17.08
CA LYS A 157 -68.56 13.80 -16.11
C LYS A 157 -68.74 15.25 -16.57
N ALA A 158 -67.78 15.80 -17.31
CA ALA A 158 -67.88 17.12 -17.93
C ALA A 158 -68.74 17.16 -19.21
N LYS A 159 -69.14 15.99 -19.76
CA LYS A 159 -69.88 15.85 -21.02
C LYS A 159 -69.21 16.56 -22.21
N LEU A 160 -67.88 16.47 -22.29
CA LEU A 160 -67.11 17.04 -23.38
C LEU A 160 -67.45 16.38 -24.72
N SER A 161 -67.41 17.14 -25.81
CA SER A 161 -67.52 16.59 -27.16
C SER A 161 -66.25 15.80 -27.55
N ASP A 162 -66.38 14.87 -28.51
CA ASP A 162 -65.25 14.05 -28.99
C ASP A 162 -64.09 14.87 -29.58
N GLU A 163 -64.32 16.11 -30.01
CA GLU A 163 -63.29 17.04 -30.49
C GLU A 163 -62.56 17.73 -29.33
N GLU A 164 -63.29 18.19 -28.33
CA GLU A 164 -62.69 18.78 -27.12
C GLU A 164 -61.90 17.72 -26.33
N ARG A 165 -62.45 16.51 -26.21
CA ARG A 165 -61.78 15.38 -25.55
C ARG A 165 -60.42 15.06 -26.21
N ARG A 166 -60.39 14.98 -27.54
CA ARG A 166 -59.14 14.79 -28.32
C ARG A 166 -58.16 15.95 -28.14
N LYS A 167 -58.65 17.20 -28.12
CA LYS A 167 -57.80 18.38 -27.88
C LYS A 167 -57.16 18.34 -26.49
N TYR A 168 -57.95 18.12 -25.44
CA TYR A 168 -57.43 18.05 -24.07
C TYR A 168 -56.45 16.88 -23.88
N LYS A 169 -56.74 15.68 -24.41
CA LYS A 169 -55.81 14.53 -24.32
C LYS A 169 -54.50 14.81 -25.07
N SER A 170 -54.54 15.55 -26.19
CA SER A 170 -53.32 16.01 -26.90
C SER A 170 -52.52 17.05 -26.12
N ASP A 171 -53.17 18.02 -25.48
CA ASP A 171 -52.49 19.06 -24.72
C ASP A 171 -51.91 18.53 -23.38
N LEU A 172 -52.58 17.55 -22.75
CA LEU A 172 -52.04 16.76 -21.63
C LEU A 172 -50.77 16.01 -22.04
N ALA A 173 -50.78 15.27 -23.16
CA ALA A 173 -49.62 14.54 -23.64
C ALA A 173 -48.40 15.46 -23.93
N LYS A 174 -48.62 16.66 -24.49
CA LYS A 174 -47.55 17.66 -24.67
C LYS A 174 -46.98 18.12 -23.33
N LYS A 175 -47.84 18.35 -22.32
CA LYS A 175 -47.40 18.79 -20.99
C LYS A 175 -46.65 17.70 -20.23
N ASP A 176 -47.05 16.43 -20.36
CA ASP A 176 -46.28 15.32 -19.79
C ASP A 176 -44.87 15.22 -20.44
N ILE A 177 -44.76 15.37 -21.77
CA ILE A 177 -43.45 15.42 -22.47
C ILE A 177 -42.59 16.60 -21.99
N GLU A 178 -43.17 17.80 -21.84
CA GLU A 178 -42.49 18.99 -21.32
C GLU A 178 -41.98 18.78 -19.88
N ILE A 179 -42.76 18.10 -19.03
CA ILE A 179 -42.36 17.75 -17.66
C ILE A 179 -41.19 16.78 -17.65
N GLU A 180 -41.18 15.74 -18.49
CA GLU A 180 -40.05 14.80 -18.58
C GLU A 180 -38.77 15.47 -19.09
N GLN A 181 -38.87 16.37 -20.08
CA GLN A 181 -37.73 17.18 -20.53
C GLN A 181 -37.19 18.07 -19.41
N LEU A 182 -38.05 18.72 -18.63
CA LEU A 182 -37.64 19.55 -17.49
C LEU A 182 -36.98 18.73 -16.38
N LYS A 183 -37.47 17.50 -16.10
CA LYS A 183 -36.82 16.58 -15.15
C LYS A 183 -35.41 16.19 -15.62
N PHE A 184 -35.25 15.85 -16.90
CA PHE A 184 -33.95 15.49 -17.47
C PHE A 184 -32.95 16.65 -17.39
N ASN A 185 -33.35 17.84 -17.84
CA ASN A 185 -32.51 19.05 -17.77
C ASN A 185 -32.11 19.40 -16.33
N LYS A 186 -33.03 19.21 -15.37
CA LYS A 186 -32.72 19.40 -13.95
C LYS A 186 -31.66 18.39 -13.47
N PHE A 187 -31.79 17.11 -13.83
CA PHE A 187 -30.84 16.07 -13.46
C PHE A 187 -29.43 16.37 -14.01
N GLU A 188 -29.31 16.79 -15.28
CA GLU A 188 -28.02 17.19 -15.86
C GLU A 188 -27.41 18.39 -15.11
N ALA A 189 -28.21 19.42 -14.83
CA ALA A 189 -27.75 20.59 -14.08
C ALA A 189 -27.31 20.26 -12.64
N GLU A 190 -28.01 19.36 -11.95
CA GLU A 190 -27.61 18.87 -10.63
C GLU A 190 -26.32 18.03 -10.69
N HIS A 191 -26.14 17.21 -11.74
CA HIS A 191 -24.94 16.42 -11.96
C HIS A 191 -23.72 17.31 -12.29
N GLU A 192 -23.87 18.29 -13.17
CA GLU A 192 -22.82 19.27 -13.47
C GLU A 192 -22.45 20.11 -12.24
N ALA A 193 -23.44 20.57 -11.47
CA ALA A 193 -23.19 21.27 -10.22
C ALA A 193 -22.46 20.40 -9.18
N ALA A 194 -22.76 19.10 -9.10
CA ALA A 194 -22.02 18.17 -8.24
C ALA A 194 -20.57 17.97 -8.71
N ARG A 195 -20.34 17.82 -10.02
CA ARG A 195 -19.00 17.73 -10.61
C ARG A 195 -18.18 19.00 -10.34
N LEU A 196 -18.77 20.18 -10.56
CA LEU A 196 -18.13 21.46 -10.29
C LEU A 196 -17.79 21.65 -8.80
N ARG A 197 -18.65 21.18 -7.88
CA ARG A 197 -18.33 21.17 -6.44
C ARG A 197 -17.12 20.26 -6.11
N GLY A 198 -17.00 19.11 -6.77
CA GLY A 198 -15.82 18.26 -6.66
C GLY A 198 -14.54 18.99 -7.10
N ILE A 199 -14.56 19.57 -8.31
CA ILE A 199 -13.44 20.35 -8.85
C ILE A 199 -13.09 21.56 -7.95
N ILE A 200 -14.09 22.25 -7.39
CA ILE A 200 -13.85 23.37 -6.46
C ILE A 200 -13.21 22.87 -5.15
N SER A 201 -13.59 21.69 -4.64
CA SER A 201 -12.95 21.10 -3.46
C SER A 201 -11.49 20.73 -3.75
N GLU A 202 -11.22 20.06 -4.87
CA GLU A 202 -9.87 19.71 -5.30
C GLU A 202 -9.01 20.97 -5.51
N ALA A 203 -9.55 22.00 -6.16
CA ALA A 203 -8.89 23.29 -6.34
C ALA A 203 -8.72 24.07 -5.03
N GLN A 204 -9.53 23.83 -4.01
CA GLN A 204 -9.35 24.39 -2.66
C GLN A 204 -8.26 23.66 -1.87
N ASP A 205 -8.14 22.34 -2.04
CA ASP A 205 -7.01 21.58 -1.49
C ASP A 205 -5.69 21.95 -2.19
N GLU A 206 -5.71 22.19 -3.51
CA GLU A 206 -4.58 22.77 -4.25
C GLU A 206 -4.30 24.24 -3.88
N ALA A 207 -5.32 25.05 -3.59
CA ALA A 207 -5.14 26.40 -3.04
C ALA A 207 -4.56 26.36 -1.60
N GLY A 208 -4.88 25.34 -0.82
CA GLY A 208 -4.18 25.02 0.44
C GLY A 208 -2.72 24.64 0.21
N LEU A 209 -2.37 24.12 -0.96
CA LEU A 209 -0.98 23.89 -1.41
C LEU A 209 -0.25 25.20 -1.78
N PHE A 210 -0.97 26.32 -1.98
CA PHE A 210 -0.39 27.67 -2.03
C PHE A 210 -0.24 28.29 -0.63
N GLN A 211 -0.05 27.47 0.40
CA GLN A 211 0.50 27.93 1.67
C GLN A 211 1.87 28.57 1.39
N SER A 212 1.94 29.90 1.56
CA SER A 212 3.17 30.68 1.37
C SER A 212 4.33 30.02 2.09
N PHE A 213 5.47 29.85 1.42
CA PHE A 213 6.68 29.35 2.06
C PHE A 213 6.96 30.16 3.33
N ASP A 214 6.95 29.46 4.48
CA ASP A 214 7.27 30.06 5.77
C ASP A 214 8.65 30.72 5.72
N GLU A 215 8.88 31.73 6.55
CA GLU A 215 10.12 32.52 6.57
C GLU A 215 11.35 31.60 6.67
N LYS A 216 11.24 30.55 7.50
CA LYS A 216 12.26 29.51 7.70
C LYS A 216 12.52 28.67 6.44
N MET A 217 11.52 28.43 5.61
CA MET A 217 11.67 27.68 4.37
C MET A 217 12.36 28.53 3.30
N LEU A 218 12.02 29.83 3.22
CA LEU A 218 12.74 30.78 2.37
C LEU A 218 14.19 30.97 2.83
N GLU A 219 14.44 31.01 4.14
CA GLU A 219 15.80 31.02 4.70
C GLU A 219 16.55 29.73 4.39
N TYR A 220 15.92 28.56 4.51
CA TYR A 220 16.50 27.27 4.10
C TYR A 220 16.89 27.26 2.62
N LEU A 221 16.03 27.78 1.73
CA LEU A 221 16.28 27.91 0.30
C LEU A 221 17.45 28.86 -0.06
N LEU A 222 17.89 29.70 0.87
CA LEU A 222 19.13 30.48 0.71
C LEU A 222 20.41 29.71 1.11
N HIS A 223 20.29 28.51 1.68
CA HIS A 223 21.43 27.70 2.15
C HIS A 223 21.70 26.45 1.30
N ILE A 224 20.72 25.98 0.51
CA ILE A 224 20.87 24.91 -0.48
C ILE A 224 21.17 25.47 -1.88
N ASP A 225 22.11 24.82 -2.58
CA ASP A 225 22.44 25.11 -3.98
C ASP A 225 21.68 24.19 -4.97
N ASP A 226 21.37 22.97 -4.54
CA ASP A 226 20.59 21.99 -5.31
C ASP A 226 19.22 21.76 -4.63
N ILE A 227 18.19 21.64 -5.46
CA ILE A 227 16.81 21.35 -5.07
C ILE A 227 16.48 19.85 -5.14
N SER A 228 17.40 19.01 -5.63
CA SER A 228 17.17 17.56 -5.80
C SER A 228 16.81 16.83 -4.50
N ASP A 229 17.30 17.30 -3.36
CA ASP A 229 16.97 16.82 -2.01
C ASP A 229 15.55 17.22 -1.53
N LEU A 230 14.91 18.20 -2.19
CA LEU A 230 13.53 18.62 -1.87
C LEU A 230 12.52 17.64 -2.46
N SER A 231 11.36 17.49 -1.80
CA SER A 231 10.24 16.72 -2.35
C SER A 231 9.82 17.25 -3.73
N SER A 232 9.48 16.35 -4.66
CA SER A 232 9.02 16.73 -6.00
C SER A 232 7.82 17.69 -5.97
N ARG A 233 6.96 17.62 -4.94
CA ARG A 233 5.87 18.59 -4.72
C ARG A 233 6.41 20.00 -4.43
N THR A 234 7.44 20.10 -3.59
CA THR A 234 8.10 21.36 -3.26
C THR A 234 8.87 21.92 -4.45
N GLN A 235 9.52 21.07 -5.26
CA GLN A 235 10.17 21.50 -6.50
C GLN A 235 9.14 22.09 -7.50
N ILE A 236 7.96 21.48 -7.64
CA ILE A 236 6.87 22.02 -8.48
C ILE A 236 6.40 23.38 -7.93
N GLN A 237 6.07 23.48 -6.63
CA GLN A 237 5.66 24.75 -6.01
C GLN A 237 6.70 25.87 -6.19
N LEU A 238 7.99 25.56 -6.03
CA LEU A 238 9.08 26.52 -6.22
C LEU A 238 9.20 26.98 -7.68
N ASN A 239 8.98 26.07 -8.63
CA ASN A 239 8.97 26.39 -10.06
C ASN A 239 7.77 27.27 -10.43
N ASP A 240 6.59 26.94 -9.92
CA ASP A 240 5.35 27.70 -10.16
C ASP A 240 5.38 29.10 -9.54
N MET A 241 6.08 29.26 -8.40
CA MET A 241 6.37 30.57 -7.80
C MET A 241 7.54 31.33 -8.48
N GLY A 242 8.19 30.76 -9.51
CA GLY A 242 9.33 31.37 -10.20
C GLY A 242 10.61 31.46 -9.36
N LEU A 243 10.73 30.64 -8.30
CA LEU A 243 11.88 30.59 -7.39
C LEU A 243 13.00 29.67 -7.88
N ILE A 244 12.80 28.96 -8.99
CA ILE A 244 13.79 28.11 -9.66
C ILE A 244 14.14 28.70 -11.03
N LYS A 245 15.43 28.71 -11.38
CA LYS A 245 15.93 29.06 -12.71
C LYS A 245 15.76 27.90 -13.67
N GLN A 246 15.77 28.18 -14.97
CA GLN A 246 15.79 27.15 -16.03
C GLN A 246 16.97 26.15 -15.94
N SER A 247 18.00 26.44 -15.14
CA SER A 247 19.12 25.53 -14.83
C SER A 247 18.87 24.55 -13.68
N GLY A 248 17.72 24.62 -12.99
CA GLY A 248 17.42 23.83 -11.79
C GLY A 248 17.92 24.44 -10.47
N GLU A 249 18.68 25.53 -10.51
CA GLU A 249 19.15 26.25 -9.32
C GLU A 249 18.06 27.17 -8.74
N VAL A 250 18.10 27.41 -7.42
CA VAL A 250 17.27 28.43 -6.75
C VAL A 250 17.64 29.85 -7.21
N ASP A 251 16.67 30.70 -7.61
CA ASP A 251 16.91 32.15 -7.77
C ASP A 251 16.87 32.84 -6.41
N ARG A 252 18.05 32.83 -5.77
CA ARG A 252 18.37 33.53 -4.52
C ARG A 252 17.92 35.00 -4.48
N ARG A 253 17.76 35.69 -5.63
CA ARG A 253 17.28 37.08 -5.67
C ARG A 253 15.77 37.17 -5.50
N GLU A 254 15.02 36.22 -6.04
CA GLU A 254 13.57 36.17 -5.90
C GLU A 254 13.19 35.67 -4.51
N VAL A 255 13.85 34.62 -4.01
CA VAL A 255 13.71 34.13 -2.63
C VAL A 255 13.95 35.27 -1.63
N LYS A 256 15.06 36.02 -1.78
CA LYS A 256 15.33 37.17 -0.92
C LYS A 256 14.27 38.28 -1.04
N ARG A 257 13.72 38.53 -2.24
CA ARG A 257 12.63 39.51 -2.42
C ARG A 257 11.34 39.08 -1.73
N MET A 258 11.05 37.79 -1.65
CA MET A 258 9.90 37.26 -0.90
C MET A 258 10.15 37.34 0.62
N LEU A 259 11.36 37.00 1.08
CA LEU A 259 11.76 37.14 2.48
C LEU A 259 11.67 38.61 2.96
N ASP A 260 12.21 39.54 2.17
CA ASP A 260 12.15 40.99 2.41
C ASP A 260 10.72 41.57 2.34
N LYS A 261 9.73 40.82 1.82
CA LYS A 261 8.30 41.21 1.84
C LYS A 261 7.60 40.66 3.10
N LEU A 262 7.93 39.44 3.51
CA LEU A 262 7.39 38.82 4.73
C LEU A 262 7.90 39.52 6.00
N SER A 263 9.20 39.83 6.07
CA SER A 263 9.82 40.55 7.19
C SER A 263 9.34 42.01 7.37
N ARG A 264 8.54 42.55 6.42
CA ARG A 264 7.96 43.89 6.47
C ARG A 264 6.49 43.93 6.91
N HIS A 265 5.92 42.80 7.31
CA HIS A 265 4.58 42.66 7.87
C HIS A 265 4.61 42.17 9.32
#